data_AF-A0A3P6S7W6-F1
#
_entry.id   AF-A0A3P6S7W6-F1
#
_cell.length_a   1.000
_cell.length_b   1.000
_cell.length_c   1.000
_cell.angle_alpha   90.00
_cell.angle_beta   90.00
_cell.angle_gamma   90.00
#
_symmetry.space_group_name_H-M   'P 1'
#
loop_
_entity.id
_entity.type
_entity.pdbx_description
1 polymer ?
#
loop_
_entity_poly.entity_id
_entity_poly.type
_entity_poly.pdbx_seq_one_letter_code
_entity_poly.pdbx_strand_id
1 'polypeptide(L)'
;MNLRLVESELVDPATAPLLLWLNGGPGSSSLEGLFFENGPFRIGKDGFTVTSNPYSWNKFANVLYLESPVGVGYSYSTDGVLPQYSDEL
;
A
#
# COMPACT_ATOMS: atom_id res chain seq x y z
N MET A 1 -0.25 -13.49 1.99
CA MET A 1 -0.77 -12.16 1.60
C MET A 1 -0.36 -11.15 2.67
N ASN A 2 0.23 -10.03 2.26
CA ASN A 2 0.71 -8.96 3.12
C ASN A 2 -0.19 -7.73 2.98
N LEU A 3 -0.55 -7.12 4.11
CA LEU A 3 -1.35 -5.90 4.15
C LEU A 3 -0.75 -4.90 5.13
N ARG A 4 -0.98 -3.62 4.85
CA ARG A 4 -0.64 -2.52 5.75
C ARG A 4 -1.85 -1.59 5.92
N LEU A 5 -2.36 -1.53 7.15
CA LEU A 5 -3.38 -0.56 7.54
C LEU A 5 -2.71 0.71 8.08
N VAL A 6 -3.16 1.86 7.61
CA VAL A 6 -2.86 3.18 8.17
C VAL A 6 -4.17 3.79 8.65
N GLU A 7 -4.31 3.97 9.95
CA GLU A 7 -5.53 4.52 10.55
C GLU A 7 -5.70 6.02 10.25
N SER A 8 -6.93 6.48 10.36
CA SER A 8 -7.26 7.88 10.09
C SER A 8 -6.62 8.84 11.09
N GLU A 9 -6.13 9.99 10.62
CA GLU A 9 -5.48 11.00 11.45
C GLU A 9 -6.46 12.05 12.01
N LEU A 10 -7.37 12.59 11.18
CA LEU A 10 -8.24 13.72 11.57
C LEU A 10 -9.68 13.30 11.90
N VAL A 11 -10.04 12.05 11.57
CA VAL A 11 -11.35 11.44 11.88
C VAL A 11 -11.09 10.27 12.82
N ASP A 12 -11.97 10.05 13.80
CA ASP A 12 -11.87 8.87 14.68
C ASP A 12 -11.77 7.59 13.83
N PRO A 13 -10.66 6.82 13.91
CA PRO A 13 -10.47 5.60 13.13
C PRO A 13 -11.62 4.60 13.25
N ALA A 14 -12.34 4.56 14.37
CA ALA A 14 -13.47 3.66 14.56
C ALA A 14 -14.69 4.03 13.70
N THR A 15 -14.77 5.27 13.23
CA THR A 15 -15.89 5.80 12.42
C THR A 15 -15.48 6.25 11.02
N ALA A 16 -14.17 6.41 10.79
CA ALA A 16 -13.63 6.78 9.50
C ALA A 16 -13.90 5.69 8.43
N PRO A 17 -14.14 6.06 7.16
CA PRO A 17 -14.30 5.09 6.09
C PRO A 17 -13.04 4.23 5.92
N LEU A 18 -13.23 2.97 5.51
CA LEU A 18 -12.14 2.09 5.08
C LEU A 18 -11.93 2.26 3.56
N LEU A 19 -10.71 2.62 3.17
CA LEU A 19 -10.29 2.76 1.78
C LEU A 19 -9.29 1.66 1.45
N LEU A 20 -9.60 0.81 0.46
CA LEU A 20 -8.65 -0.16 -0.08
C LEU A 20 -7.83 0.49 -1.21
N TRP A 21 -6.52 0.36 -1.15
CA TRP A 21 -5.59 0.81 -2.17
C TRP A 21 -4.85 -0.37 -2.82
N LEU A 22 -4.86 -0.41 -4.15
CA LEU A 22 -4.18 -1.41 -4.98
C LEU A 22 -3.38 -0.71 -6.07
N ASN A 23 -2.07 -0.94 -6.11
CA ASN A 23 -1.27 -0.63 -7.28
C ASN A 23 -1.52 -1.64 -8.41
N GLY A 24 -1.28 -1.20 -9.64
CA GLY A 24 -1.53 -1.98 -10.87
C GLY A 24 -0.37 -2.88 -11.29
N GLY A 25 -0.11 -2.94 -12.60
CA GLY A 25 0.82 -3.88 -13.23
C GLY A 25 0.06 -4.79 -14.20
N PRO A 26 0.03 -6.11 -14.01
CA PRO A 26 0.14 -6.87 -12.77
C PRO A 26 1.53 -6.99 -12.11
N GLY A 27 1.54 -7.02 -10.77
CA GLY A 27 2.73 -7.38 -9.99
C GLY A 27 3.40 -6.25 -9.20
N SER A 28 2.88 -5.01 -9.28
CA SER A 28 3.44 -3.89 -8.52
C SER A 28 2.99 -3.90 -7.06
N SER A 29 3.90 -3.53 -6.16
CA SER A 29 3.59 -3.46 -4.72
C SER A 29 2.74 -2.25 -4.39
N SER A 30 1.67 -2.46 -3.62
CA SER A 30 0.87 -1.36 -3.06
C SER A 30 1.61 -0.53 -1.99
N LEU A 31 2.79 -0.97 -1.55
CA LEU A 31 3.65 -0.14 -0.71
C LEU A 31 4.27 1.02 -1.50
N GLU A 32 4.27 0.96 -2.83
CA GLU A 32 4.56 2.13 -3.67
C GLU A 32 3.56 3.26 -3.38
N GLY A 33 2.26 2.93 -3.36
CA GLY A 33 1.22 3.88 -2.96
C GLY A 33 1.40 4.47 -1.57
N LEU A 34 1.83 3.64 -0.62
CA LEU A 34 2.09 4.05 0.76
C LEU A 34 3.26 5.03 0.87
N PHE A 35 4.37 4.77 0.18
CA PHE A 35 5.62 5.54 0.37
C PHE A 35 5.81 6.67 -0.65
N PHE A 36 5.22 6.55 -1.83
CA PHE A 36 5.50 7.40 -2.98
C PHE A 36 4.26 8.04 -3.61
N GLU A 37 3.03 7.71 -3.19
CA GLU A 37 1.81 8.33 -3.74
C GLU A 37 0.96 9.06 -2.71
N ASN A 38 0.26 8.36 -1.82
CA ASN A 38 -0.78 8.97 -0.98
C ASN A 38 -0.72 8.59 0.51
N GLY A 39 0.27 7.81 0.93
CA GLY A 39 0.47 7.49 2.34
C GLY A 39 0.97 8.67 3.19
N PRO A 40 1.06 8.46 4.51
CA PRO A 40 1.29 9.53 5.50
C PRO A 40 2.70 10.11 5.44
N PHE A 41 3.65 9.39 4.85
CA PHE A 41 5.05 9.77 4.78
C PHE A 41 5.60 9.63 3.37
N ARG A 42 6.63 10.45 3.06
CA ARG A 42 7.44 10.37 1.84
C ARG A 42 8.83 9.89 2.19
N ILE A 43 9.36 8.97 1.38
CA ILE A 43 10.75 8.54 1.47
C ILE A 43 11.60 9.42 0.54
N GLY A 44 12.67 9.98 1.10
CA GLY A 44 13.64 10.81 0.38
C GLY A 44 14.48 9.99 -0.60
N LYS A 45 15.16 10.69 -1.52
CA LYS A 45 16.01 10.05 -2.55
C LYS A 45 17.20 9.29 -1.96
N ASP A 46 17.61 9.63 -0.75
CA ASP A 46 18.65 8.91 0.01
C ASP A 46 18.16 7.55 0.53
N GLY A 47 16.85 7.28 0.49
CA GLY A 47 16.24 6.07 1.03
C GLY A 47 16.09 6.07 2.55
N PHE A 48 16.50 7.14 3.24
CA PHE A 48 16.54 7.22 4.71
C PHE A 48 15.73 8.38 5.27
N THR A 49 15.67 9.50 4.54
CA THR A 49 14.91 10.66 4.98
C THR A 49 13.41 10.36 4.89
N VAL A 50 12.68 10.63 5.97
CA VAL A 50 11.22 10.47 6.03
C VAL A 50 10.58 11.81 6.35
N THR A 51 9.65 12.27 5.52
CA THR A 51 8.91 13.53 5.74
C THR A 51 7.41 13.28 5.74
N SER A 52 6.66 14.06 6.52
CA SER A 52 5.19 13.97 6.53
C SER A 52 4.62 14.41 5.17
N ASN A 53 3.61 13.68 4.69
CA ASN A 53 2.83 14.05 3.51
C ASN A 53 1.59 14.84 3.94
N PRO A 54 1.56 16.18 3.76
CA PRO A 54 0.40 16.98 4.15
C PRO A 54 -0.86 16.69 3.31
N TYR A 55 -0.75 15.90 2.25
CA TYR A 55 -1.84 15.50 1.37
C TYR A 55 -2.18 14.01 1.47
N SER A 56 -1.83 13.36 2.59
CA SER A 56 -2.11 11.93 2.74
C SER A 56 -3.61 11.63 2.78
N TRP A 57 -3.99 10.52 2.18
CA TRP A 57 -5.36 10.03 2.19
C TRP A 57 -5.79 9.53 3.57
N ASN A 58 -4.84 9.12 4.44
CA ASN A 58 -5.19 8.73 5.80
C ASN A 58 -5.64 9.92 6.67
N LYS A 59 -5.58 11.15 6.18
CA LYS A 59 -6.16 12.29 6.90
C LYS A 59 -7.64 12.10 7.22
N PHE A 60 -8.39 11.39 6.37
CA PHE A 60 -9.84 11.24 6.53
C PHE A 60 -10.36 9.81 6.45
N ALA A 61 -9.50 8.82 6.19
CA ALA A 61 -9.87 7.42 6.04
C ALA A 61 -8.85 6.48 6.70
N ASN A 62 -9.29 5.29 7.08
CA ASN A 62 -8.39 4.17 7.31
C ASN A 62 -7.97 3.62 5.93
N VAL A 63 -6.70 3.69 5.58
CA VAL A 63 -6.21 3.23 4.26
C VAL A 63 -5.53 1.89 4.39
N LEU A 64 -6.04 0.89 3.68
CA LEU A 64 -5.50 -0.47 3.59
C LEU A 64 -4.72 -0.61 2.28
N TYR A 65 -3.40 -0.67 2.37
CA TYR A 65 -2.51 -0.99 1.25
C TYR A 65 -2.32 -2.50 1.20
N LEU A 66 -2.76 -3.13 0.10
CA LEU A 66 -2.72 -4.59 -0.04
C LEU A 66 -1.74 -4.99 -1.15
N GLU A 67 -0.71 -5.76 -0.81
CA GLU A 67 0.20 -6.33 -1.80
C GLU A 67 -0.45 -7.56 -2.44
N SER A 68 -0.82 -7.42 -3.71
CA SER A 68 -1.54 -8.44 -4.47
C SER A 68 -1.06 -8.41 -5.91
N PRO A 69 -1.00 -9.55 -6.60
CA PRO A 69 -1.27 -10.93 -6.12
C PRO A 69 -0.10 -11.56 -5.33
N VAL A 70 -0.13 -12.88 -5.12
CA VAL A 70 0.92 -13.60 -4.38
C VAL A 70 2.29 -13.48 -5.05
N GLY A 71 3.36 -13.33 -4.27
CA GLY A 71 4.70 -13.06 -4.82
C GLY A 71 4.99 -11.56 -5.04
N VAL A 72 3.99 -10.68 -4.95
CA VAL A 72 4.22 -9.22 -4.96
C VAL A 72 4.75 -8.76 -3.61
N GLY A 73 5.93 -8.13 -3.62
CA GLY A 73 6.55 -7.56 -2.42
C GLY A 73 6.74 -8.60 -1.31
N TYR A 74 6.05 -8.42 -0.18
CA TYR A 74 6.11 -9.35 0.97
C TYR A 74 4.96 -10.37 0.98
N SER A 75 4.08 -10.38 -0.02
CA SER A 75 3.06 -11.44 -0.18
C SER A 75 3.71 -12.73 -0.68
N TYR A 76 3.46 -13.86 -0.01
CA TYR A 76 3.98 -15.18 -0.41
C TYR A 76 2.93 -16.30 -0.30
N SER A 77 3.22 -17.43 -0.96
CA SER A 77 2.51 -18.72 -0.83
C SER A 77 3.44 -19.77 -0.23
N THR A 78 2.89 -20.78 0.44
CA THR A 78 3.63 -21.91 1.01
C THR A 78 3.55 -23.19 0.18
N ASP A 79 2.71 -23.22 -0.86
CA ASP A 79 2.51 -24.39 -1.73
C ASP A 79 3.47 -24.43 -2.94
N GLY A 80 4.35 -23.43 -3.08
CA GLY A 80 5.35 -23.36 -4.15
C GLY A 80 4.78 -22.98 -5.53
N VAL A 81 3.49 -22.66 -5.63
CA VAL A 81 2.86 -22.24 -6.89
C VAL A 81 2.80 -20.72 -6.93
N LEU A 82 3.71 -20.12 -7.70
CA LEU A 82 3.61 -18.70 -8.07
C LEU A 82 2.84 -18.59 -9.39
N PRO A 83 1.75 -17.80 -9.45
CA PRO A 83 1.11 -17.47 -10.71
C PRO A 83 2.09 -16.72 -11.60
N GLN A 84 2.09 -17.01 -12.90
CA GLN A 84 2.76 -16.16 -13.86
C GLN A 84 1.86 -14.97 -14.18
N TYR A 85 2.40 -13.76 -14.00
CA TYR A 85 1.71 -12.53 -14.33
C TYR A 85 2.17 -12.08 -15.71
N SER A 86 1.24 -12.05 -16.67
CA SER A 86 1.45 -11.38 -17.95
C SER A 86 0.64 -10.09 -17.97
N ASP A 87 1.27 -9.02 -18.45
CA ASP A 87 0.59 -7.77 -18.81
C ASP A 87 -0.12 -7.92 -20.17
N GLU A 88 0.11 -9.03 -20.88
CA GLU A 88 -0.51 -9.33 -22.16
C GLU A 88 -1.83 -10.09 -21.96
N LEU A 89 -2.89 -9.50 -22.51
CA LEU A 89 -4.16 -10.12 -22.90
C LEU A 89 -4.17 -10.32 -24.41
#